data_AF-A0A947B4X0-F1
#
_entry.id   AF-A0A947B4X0-F1
#
_cell.length_a   1.000
_cell.length_b   1.000
_cell.length_c   1.000
_cell.angle_alpha   90.00
_cell.angle_beta   90.00
_cell.angle_gamma   90.00
#
_symmetry.space_group_name_H-M   'P 1'
#
loop_
_entity.id
_entity.type
_entity.pdbx_description
1 polymer ?
#
loop_
_entity_poly.entity_id
_entity_poly.type
_entity_poly.pdbx_seq_one_letter_code
_entity_poly.pdbx_strand_id
1 'polypeptide(L)' 'MFEGPEKKFQKHIAGYLVREHGYAVLTREEITDAEHYFAEVHLHAFIEATQGKTLERLARDYGDDARDEIFKAL' A
#
# COMPACT_ATOMS: atom_id res chain seq x y z
N MET A 1 -29.42 5.14 5.51
CA MET A 1 -28.63 5.05 6.77
C MET A 1 -28.12 6.45 7.08
N PHE A 2 -28.33 6.97 8.29
CA PHE A 2 -27.78 8.28 8.66
C PHE A 2 -26.27 8.17 8.74
N GLU A 3 -25.55 8.90 7.89
CA GLU A 3 -24.11 9.10 8.06
C GLU A 3 -23.91 10.31 8.96
N GLY A 4 -23.35 10.06 10.15
CA GLY A 4 -22.98 11.12 11.07
C GLY A 4 -21.98 12.11 10.45
N PRO A 5 -21.85 13.31 11.04
CA PRO A 5 -20.99 14.37 10.52
C PRO A 5 -19.54 13.93 10.31
N GLU A 6 -19.04 13.02 11.14
CA GLU A 6 -17.70 12.45 11.02
C GLU A 6 -17.49 11.69 9.71
N LYS A 7 -18.40 10.77 9.33
CA LYS A 7 -18.30 10.03 8.06
C LYS A 7 -18.38 10.95 6.86
N LYS A 8 -19.21 11.99 6.93
CA LYS A 8 -19.31 13.00 5.88
C LYS A 8 -17.99 13.76 5.71
N PHE A 9 -17.36 14.15 6.82
CA PHE A 9 -16.04 14.79 6.83
C PHE A 9 -14.96 13.87 6.25
N GLN A 10 -14.90 12.60 6.68
CA GLN A 10 -13.95 11.60 6.16
C GLN A 10 -14.07 11.45 4.64
N LYS A 11 -15.30 11.33 4.11
CA LYS A 11 -15.53 11.25 2.66
C LYS A 11 -15.09 12.52 1.92
N HIS A 12 -15.33 13.69 2.49
CA HIS A 12 -14.88 14.95 1.89
C HIS A 12 -13.35 15.04 1.81
N ILE A 13 -12.65 14.69 2.90
CA ILE A 13 -11.18 14.69 2.93
C ILE A 13 -10.63 13.64 1.95
N ALA A 14 -11.15 12.41 1.96
CA ALA A 14 -10.74 11.38 1.01
C ALA A 14 -10.93 11.85 -0.45
N GLY A 15 -12.09 12.42 -0.76
CA GLY A 15 -12.35 12.97 -2.10
C GLY A 15 -11.42 14.14 -2.46
N TYR A 16 -11.09 15.01 -1.52
CA TYR A 16 -10.13 16.10 -1.73
C TYR A 16 -8.73 15.58 -2.03
N LEU A 17 -8.25 14.60 -1.24
CA LEU A 17 -6.95 13.96 -1.42
C LEU A 17 -6.81 13.29 -2.80
N VAL A 18 -7.87 12.65 -3.29
CA VAL A 18 -7.89 12.06 -4.64
C VAL A 18 -7.84 13.15 -5.71
N ARG A 19 -8.70 14.18 -5.62
CA ARG A 19 -8.83 15.20 -6.68
C ARG A 19 -7.62 16.12 -6.78
N GLU A 20 -7.14 16.62 -5.64
CA GLU A 20 -6.11 17.68 -5.63
C GLU A 20 -4.69 17.12 -5.53
N HIS A 21 -4.53 15.92 -4.96
CA HIS A 21 -3.22 15.32 -4.73
C HIS A 21 -3.01 14.00 -5.47
N GLY A 22 -4.01 13.49 -6.19
CA GLY A 22 -3.89 12.28 -7.00
C GLY A 22 -3.67 11.00 -6.18
N TYR A 23 -4.03 11.00 -4.90
CA TYR A 23 -3.92 9.80 -4.07
C TYR A 23 -4.86 8.70 -4.57
N ALA A 24 -4.38 7.46 -4.55
CA ALA A 24 -5.20 6.28 -4.80
C ALA A 24 -6.08 5.95 -3.58
N VAL A 25 -7.31 5.52 -3.82
CA VAL A 25 -8.19 5.01 -2.76
C VAL A 25 -7.98 3.51 -2.66
N LEU A 26 -7.48 3.04 -1.51
CA LEU A 26 -7.32 1.62 -1.25
C LEU A 26 -8.68 0.96 -0.99
N THR A 27 -8.92 -0.17 -1.63
CA THR A 27 -10.07 -1.04 -1.36
C THR A 27 -9.69 -2.10 -0.33
N ARG A 28 -10.71 -2.77 0.22
CA ARG A 28 -10.49 -3.84 1.20
C ARG A 28 -9.73 -5.01 0.59
N GLU A 29 -9.98 -5.31 -0.68
CA GLU A 29 -9.35 -6.40 -1.42
C GLU A 29 -7.85 -6.16 -1.65
N GLU A 30 -7.42 -4.90 -1.57
CA GLU A 30 -6.01 -4.51 -1.68
C GLU A 30 -5.24 -4.62 -0.35
N ILE A 31 -5.95 -4.79 0.77
CA ILE A 31 -5.38 -5.05 2.09
C ILE A 31 -5.46 -6.56 2.33
N THR A 32 -4.51 -7.28 1.74
CA THR A 32 -4.47 -8.76 1.75
C THR A 32 -3.94 -9.33 3.06
N ASP A 33 -3.14 -8.54 3.77
CA ASP A 33 -2.61 -8.91 5.09
C ASP A 33 -3.68 -8.66 6.17
N ALA A 34 -4.15 -9.73 6.80
CA ALA A 34 -5.15 -9.67 7.87
C ALA A 34 -4.57 -9.43 9.26
N GLU A 35 -3.25 -9.58 9.43
CA GLU A 35 -2.54 -9.46 10.70
C GLU A 35 -2.01 -8.04 10.91
N HIS A 36 -1.33 -7.49 9.90
CA HIS A 36 -0.70 -6.18 9.94
C HIS A 36 -1.38 -5.14 9.05
N TYR A 37 -2.39 -5.53 8.25
CA TYR A 37 -3.18 -4.64 7.40
C TYR A 37 -2.35 -3.88 6.36
N PHE A 38 -1.29 -4.51 5.86
CA PHE A 38 -0.53 -3.98 4.73
C PHE A 38 -1.27 -4.11 3.40
N ALA A 39 -1.15 -3.06 2.60
CA ALA A 39 -1.48 -3.10 1.18
C ALA A 39 -0.26 -3.61 0.41
N GLU A 40 0.04 -4.90 0.52
CA GLU A 40 1.31 -5.50 0.07
C GLU A 40 1.69 -5.12 -1.37
N VAL A 41 0.73 -5.18 -2.29
CA VAL A 41 0.96 -4.84 -3.71
C VAL A 41 1.43 -3.39 -3.86
N HIS A 42 0.78 -2.46 -3.14
CA HIS A 42 1.12 -1.04 -3.19
C HIS A 42 2.44 -0.74 -2.49
N LEU A 43 2.71 -1.41 -1.36
CA LEU A 43 3.98 -1.26 -0.66
C LEU A 43 5.14 -1.79 -1.51
N HIS A 44 4.97 -2.95 -2.15
CA HIS A 44 5.98 -3.49 -3.06
C HIS A 44 6.23 -2.56 -4.25
N ALA A 45 5.17 -2.06 -4.90
CA ALA A 45 5.29 -1.11 -6.01
C ALA A 45 6.01 0.19 -5.60
N PHE A 46 5.76 0.67 -4.37
CA PHE A 46 6.48 1.82 -3.82
C PHE A 46 7.97 1.53 -3.62
N ILE A 47 8.32 0.36 -3.08
CA ILE A 47 9.72 -0.07 -2.91
C ILE A 47 10.39 -0.23 -4.28
N GLU A 48 9.70 -0.79 -5.28
CA GLU A 48 10.20 -0.88 -6.66
C GLU A 48 10.51 0.50 -7.25
N ALA A 49 9.58 1.44 -7.11
CA ALA A 49 9.73 2.79 -7.63
C ALA A 49 10.83 3.60 -6.93
N THR A 50 11.09 3.33 -5.65
CA THR A 50 12.00 4.16 -4.82
C THR A 50 13.34 3.51 -4.52
N GLN A 51 13.43 2.18 -4.56
CA GLN A 51 14.57 1.39 -4.09
C GLN A 51 14.97 0.24 -5.04
N GLY A 52 14.69 0.38 -6.35
CA GLY A 52 14.94 -0.68 -7.34
C GLY A 52 16.33 -1.33 -7.30
N LYS A 53 17.41 -0.56 -7.08
CA LYS A 53 18.78 -1.13 -6.95
C LYS A 53 18.93 -2.10 -5.77
N THR A 54 18.25 -1.81 -4.65
CA THR A 54 18.26 -2.67 -3.47
C THR A 54 17.49 -3.95 -3.76
N LEU A 55 16.35 -3.85 -4.45
CA LEU A 55 15.57 -5.02 -4.88
C LEU A 55 16.35 -5.90 -5.85
N GLU A 56 17.05 -5.33 -6.83
CA GLU A 56 17.90 -6.10 -7.76
C GLU A 56 19.00 -6.90 -7.04
N ARG A 57 19.48 -6.40 -5.90
CA ARG A 57 20.44 -7.14 -5.07
C ARG A 57 19.74 -8.25 -4.29
N LEU A 58 18.61 -7.96 -3.66
CA LEU A 58 17.80 -8.98 -2.98
C LEU A 58 17.38 -10.11 -3.92
N ALA A 59 16.95 -9.80 -5.14
CA ALA A 59 16.60 -10.78 -6.16
C ALA A 59 17.79 -11.65 -6.59
N ARG A 60 19.02 -11.12 -6.54
CA ARG A 60 20.24 -11.93 -6.77
C ARG A 60 20.53 -12.91 -5.63
N ASP A 61 20.23 -12.51 -4.40
CA ASP A 61 20.52 -13.31 -3.21
C ASP A 61 19.41 -14.33 -2.91
N TYR A 62 18.15 -14.00 -3.20
CA TYR A 62 16.94 -14.76 -2.83
C TYR A 62 16.08 -15.21 -4.01
N GLY A 63 16.37 -14.80 -5.25
CA GLY A 63 15.58 -15.18 -6.41
C GLY A 63 14.13 -14.69 -6.34
N ASP A 64 13.20 -15.59 -6.67
CA ASP A 64 11.76 -15.30 -6.68
C ASP A 64 11.19 -15.03 -5.26
N ASP A 65 11.90 -15.46 -4.21
CA ASP A 65 11.48 -15.27 -2.81
C ASP A 65 11.81 -13.86 -2.27
N ALA A 66 12.50 -13.02 -3.05
CA ALA A 66 12.93 -11.69 -2.61
C ALA A 66 11.77 -10.81 -2.11
N ARG A 67 10.58 -10.94 -2.72
CA ARG A 67 9.37 -10.24 -2.28
C ARG A 67 8.95 -10.68 -0.88
N ASP A 68 8.86 -11.99 -0.65
CA ASP A 68 8.40 -12.55 0.62
C ASP A 68 9.36 -12.23 1.77
N GLU A 69 10.66 -12.21 1.49
CA GLU A 69 11.68 -11.85 2.48
C GLU A 69 11.59 -10.38 2.93
N ILE A 70 11.13 -9.48 2.06
CA ILE A 70 10.88 -8.08 2.44
C ILE A 70 9.73 -8.01 3.46
N PHE A 71 8.63 -8.70 3.19
CA PHE A 71 7.47 -8.68 4.09
C PHE A 71 7.73 -9.41 5.41
N LYS A 72 8.51 -10.49 5.41
CA LYS A 72 8.94 -11.18 6.64
C LYS A 72 9.81 -10.32 7.56
N ALA A 73 10.51 -9.33 7.02
CA ALA A 73 11.46 -8.50 7.76
C ALA A 73 10.84 -7.20 8.32
N LEU A 74 9.59 -6.88 7.99
CA LEU A 74 8.83 -5.74 8.49
C LEU A 74 8.09 -6.08 9.79
#